data_AF-X1KKL4-F1
#
_entry.id   AF-X1KKL4-F1
#
_cell.length_a   1.000
_cell.length_b   1.000
_cell.length_c   1.000
_cell.angle_alpha   90.00
_cell.angle_beta   90.00
_cell.angle_gamma   90.00
#
_symmetry.space_group_name_H-M   'P 1'
#
loop_
_entity.id
_entity.type
_entity.pdbx_description
1 polymer ?
#
loop_
_entity_poly.entity_id
_entity_poly.type
_entity_poly.pdbx_seq_one_letter_code
_entity_poly.pdbx_strand_id
1 'polypeptide(L)'
;EGEEKWGLAGLLHDIDYETTKDNPSQHSLVGAKMLEDLGIDKDVCQAVKVHNEAHGIPPETLLEKALFVTDPLTGLIVAATLVLPSKKIADLSTENVLNRFKEKAFARGANREIIKKSEELLNLKLEEFVKIGLEAMQKIAAQLEL
;
A
#
# COMPACT_ATOMS: atom_id res chain seq x y z
N GLU A 1 -7.49 1.05 -18.12
CA GLU A 1 -7.55 -0.13 -17.24
C GLU A 1 -8.90 -0.12 -16.51
N GLY A 2 -9.39 -1.28 -16.07
CA GLY A 2 -10.69 -1.40 -15.42
C GLY A 2 -10.59 -1.29 -13.90
N GLU A 3 -11.55 -0.61 -13.27
CA GLU A 3 -11.65 -0.42 -11.81
C GLU A 3 -11.60 -1.75 -11.05
N GLU A 4 -12.24 -2.79 -11.58
CA GLU A 4 -12.22 -4.15 -11.02
C GLU A 4 -10.82 -4.73 -10.90
N LYS A 5 -9.97 -4.56 -11.93
CA LYS A 5 -8.58 -5.05 -11.93
C LYS A 5 -7.77 -4.39 -10.82
N TRP A 6 -7.93 -3.08 -10.66
CA TRP A 6 -7.27 -2.30 -9.62
C TRP A 6 -7.73 -2.71 -8.22
N GLY A 7 -9.05 -2.88 -8.04
CA GLY A 7 -9.63 -3.36 -6.80
C GLY A 7 -9.11 -4.75 -6.40
N LEU A 8 -9.02 -5.69 -7.36
CA LEU A 8 -8.50 -7.03 -7.12
C LEU A 8 -7.03 -7.02 -6.71
N ALA A 9 -6.18 -6.24 -7.40
CA ALA A 9 -4.77 -6.13 -7.03
C ALA A 9 -4.59 -5.58 -5.61
N GLY A 10 -5.30 -4.51 -5.26
CA GLY A 10 -5.28 -3.96 -3.91
C GLY A 10 -5.81 -4.92 -2.85
N LEU A 11 -6.89 -5.66 -3.14
CA LEU A 11 -7.47 -6.60 -2.20
C LEU A 11 -6.59 -7.84 -1.94
N LEU A 12 -5.86 -8.30 -2.96
CA LEU A 12 -5.19 -9.60 -2.95
C LEU A 12 -3.66 -9.51 -2.81
N HIS A 13 -3.06 -8.31 -2.74
CA HIS A 13 -1.60 -8.17 -2.70
C HIS A 13 -0.94 -8.93 -1.53
N ASP A 14 -1.60 -8.95 -0.37
CA ASP A 14 -1.14 -9.61 0.86
C ASP A 14 -1.72 -11.02 1.08
N ILE A 15 -2.28 -11.67 0.05
CA ILE A 15 -2.96 -12.98 0.19
C ILE A 15 -2.06 -14.08 0.80
N ASP A 16 -0.74 -13.95 0.70
CA ASP A 16 0.23 -14.90 1.24
C ASP A 16 0.79 -14.52 2.62
N TYR A 17 0.42 -13.34 3.17
CA TYR A 17 1.08 -12.73 4.33
C TYR A 17 1.15 -13.67 5.55
N GLU A 18 0.06 -14.37 5.88
CA GLU A 18 0.03 -15.27 7.03
C GLU A 18 1.07 -16.40 6.94
N THR A 19 1.43 -16.82 5.73
CA THR A 19 2.42 -17.88 5.49
C THR A 19 3.83 -17.34 5.25
N THR A 20 3.96 -16.05 4.92
CA THR A 20 5.24 -15.43 4.53
C THR A 20 5.74 -14.37 5.51
N LYS A 21 4.98 -14.02 6.56
CA LYS A 21 5.37 -13.01 7.57
C LYS A 21 6.73 -13.25 8.23
N ASP A 22 7.11 -14.51 8.41
CA ASP A 22 8.42 -14.90 8.98
C ASP A 22 9.51 -15.05 7.90
N ASN A 23 9.16 -14.92 6.62
CA ASN A 23 10.07 -14.94 5.49
C ASN A 23 9.68 -13.89 4.42
N PRO A 24 9.95 -12.60 4.66
CA PRO A 24 9.57 -11.51 3.74
C PRO A 24 10.16 -11.62 2.33
N SER A 25 11.21 -12.42 2.14
CA SER A 25 11.79 -12.71 0.83
C SER A 25 10.93 -13.63 -0.04
N GLN A 26 9.90 -14.26 0.53
CA GLN A 26 8.92 -15.08 -0.18
C GLN A 26 7.57 -14.38 -0.36
N HIS A 27 7.30 -13.37 0.47
CA HIS A 27 6.10 -12.55 0.36
C HIS A 27 5.99 -11.93 -1.03
N SER A 28 4.76 -11.84 -1.54
CA SER A 28 4.37 -11.45 -2.89
C SER A 28 4.66 -12.48 -3.98
N LEU A 29 5.76 -13.26 -3.90
CA LEU A 29 6.06 -14.33 -4.86
C LEU A 29 5.08 -15.49 -4.69
N VAL A 30 4.85 -15.90 -3.45
CA VAL A 30 3.88 -16.96 -3.13
C VAL A 30 2.47 -16.48 -3.47
N GLY A 31 2.12 -15.25 -3.12
CA GLY A 31 0.82 -14.65 -3.41
C GLY A 31 0.54 -14.57 -4.90
N ALA A 32 1.47 -14.03 -5.70
CA ALA A 32 1.34 -13.99 -7.15
C ALA A 32 1.16 -15.41 -7.74
N LYS A 33 1.92 -16.39 -7.25
CA LYS A 33 1.79 -17.78 -7.70
C LYS A 33 0.41 -18.37 -7.38
N MET A 34 -0.11 -18.13 -6.18
CA MET A 34 -1.47 -18.56 -5.80
C MET A 34 -2.53 -17.96 -6.74
N LEU A 35 -2.42 -16.67 -7.05
CA LEU A 35 -3.35 -15.98 -7.95
C LEU A 35 -3.26 -16.52 -9.38
N GLU A 36 -2.06 -16.81 -9.89
CA GLU A 36 -1.88 -17.46 -11.19
C GLU A 36 -2.55 -18.83 -11.25
N ASP A 37 -2.39 -19.66 -10.21
CA ASP A 37 -2.97 -21.00 -10.14
C ASP A 37 -4.51 -20.96 -10.06
N LEU A 38 -5.07 -19.88 -9.51
CA LEU A 38 -6.51 -19.60 -9.49
C LEU A 38 -7.04 -18.99 -10.81
N GLY A 39 -6.17 -18.74 -11.79
CA GLY A 39 -6.55 -18.17 -13.09
C GLY A 39 -6.88 -16.68 -13.06
N ILE A 40 -6.35 -15.95 -12.08
CA ILE A 40 -6.48 -14.49 -12.00
C ILE A 40 -5.70 -13.82 -13.15
N ASP A 41 -6.16 -12.65 -13.57
CA ASP A 41 -5.55 -11.84 -14.63
C ASP A 41 -4.05 -11.61 -14.38
N LYS A 42 -3.24 -11.78 -15.43
CA LYS A 42 -1.78 -11.73 -15.34
C LYS A 42 -1.24 -10.38 -14.86
N ASP A 43 -1.91 -9.28 -15.19
CA ASP A 43 -1.48 -7.95 -14.77
C ASP A 43 -1.70 -7.76 -13.26
N VAL A 44 -2.75 -8.39 -12.71
CA VAL A 44 -2.99 -8.43 -11.24
C VAL A 44 -1.89 -9.26 -10.58
N CYS A 45 -1.63 -10.47 -11.06
CA CYS A 45 -0.58 -11.33 -10.51
C CYS A 45 0.80 -10.64 -10.56
N GLN A 46 1.12 -9.95 -11.64
CA GLN A 46 2.35 -9.19 -11.78
C GLN A 46 2.41 -7.98 -10.83
N ALA A 47 1.33 -7.22 -10.69
CA ALA A 47 1.25 -6.13 -9.72
C ALA A 47 1.45 -6.63 -8.29
N VAL A 48 0.80 -7.74 -7.92
CA VAL A 48 1.03 -8.40 -6.63
C VAL A 48 2.48 -8.83 -6.51
N LYS A 49 3.10 -9.45 -7.51
CA LYS A 49 4.50 -9.84 -7.41
C LYS A 49 5.43 -8.65 -7.15
N VAL A 50 5.22 -7.55 -7.85
CA VAL A 50 6.10 -6.37 -7.88
C VAL A 50 5.98 -5.50 -6.64
N HIS A 51 4.87 -5.53 -5.89
CA HIS A 51 4.66 -4.61 -4.77
C HIS A 51 5.73 -4.74 -3.67
N ASN A 52 6.32 -5.93 -3.50
CA ASN A 52 7.41 -6.16 -2.55
C ASN A 52 8.76 -5.81 -3.18
N GLU A 53 9.39 -4.77 -2.65
CA GLU A 53 10.68 -4.25 -3.07
C GLU A 53 11.85 -5.22 -2.84
N ALA A 54 11.69 -6.20 -1.94
CA ALA A 54 12.75 -7.16 -1.59
C ALA A 54 13.25 -7.96 -2.81
N HIS A 55 12.42 -8.08 -3.84
CA HIS A 55 12.76 -8.80 -5.07
C HIS A 55 13.60 -7.96 -6.05
N GLY A 56 13.71 -6.65 -5.84
CA GLY A 56 14.42 -5.74 -6.74
C GLY A 56 13.80 -5.61 -8.13
N ILE A 57 12.52 -5.98 -8.28
CA ILE A 57 11.79 -5.88 -9.55
C ILE A 57 11.18 -4.47 -9.64
N PRO A 58 11.55 -3.66 -10.64
CA PRO A 58 10.99 -2.31 -10.78
C PRO A 58 9.53 -2.34 -11.27
N PRO A 59 8.64 -1.47 -10.78
CA PRO A 59 7.29 -1.33 -11.31
C PRO A 59 7.28 -0.58 -12.65
N GLU A 60 6.61 -1.16 -13.65
CA GLU A 60 6.57 -0.66 -15.02
C GLU A 60 5.20 -0.07 -15.37
N THR A 61 4.12 -0.80 -15.05
CA THR A 61 2.74 -0.38 -15.36
C THR A 61 2.21 0.63 -14.33
N LEU A 62 1.14 1.34 -14.69
CA LEU A 62 0.53 2.31 -13.77
C LEU A 62 -0.04 1.62 -12.52
N LEU A 63 -0.65 0.44 -12.69
CA LEU A 63 -1.14 -0.39 -11.59
C LEU A 63 -0.01 -0.82 -10.65
N GLU A 64 1.08 -1.36 -11.19
CA GLU A 64 2.25 -1.75 -10.39
C GLU A 64 2.82 -0.58 -9.61
N LYS A 65 3.04 0.55 -10.29
CA LYS A 65 3.58 1.77 -9.67
C LYS A 65 2.69 2.26 -8.55
N ALA A 66 1.37 2.28 -8.77
CA ALA A 66 0.41 2.74 -7.78
C ALA A 66 0.37 1.82 -6.56
N LEU A 67 0.29 0.51 -6.76
CA LEU A 67 0.28 -0.46 -5.66
C LEU A 67 1.58 -0.38 -4.85
N PHE A 68 2.74 -0.35 -5.54
CA PHE A 68 4.06 -0.29 -4.94
C PHE A 68 4.24 0.89 -3.97
N VAL A 69 3.76 2.09 -4.33
CA VAL A 69 3.91 3.27 -3.45
C VAL A 69 2.78 3.42 -2.44
N THR A 70 1.60 2.87 -2.73
CA THR A 70 0.40 3.01 -1.88
C THR A 70 0.40 2.04 -0.71
N ASP A 71 0.89 0.81 -0.89
CA ASP A 71 0.97 -0.18 0.17
C ASP A 71 1.60 0.38 1.47
N PRO A 72 2.87 0.84 1.47
CA PRO A 72 3.48 1.38 2.68
C PRO A 72 2.82 2.67 3.19
N LEU A 73 2.17 3.45 2.31
CA LEU A 73 1.41 4.64 2.72
C LEU A 73 0.19 4.24 3.56
N THR A 74 -0.56 3.21 3.18
CA THR A 74 -1.74 2.77 3.94
C THR A 74 -1.37 2.31 5.35
N GLY A 75 -0.27 1.56 5.50
CA GLY A 75 0.25 1.18 6.81
C GLY A 75 0.64 2.37 7.68
N LEU A 76 1.21 3.44 7.09
CA LEU A 76 1.49 4.69 7.80
C LEU A 76 0.21 5.40 8.26
N ILE A 77 -0.81 5.47 7.40
CA ILE A 77 -2.10 6.10 7.71
C ILE A 77 -2.79 5.33 8.85
N VAL A 78 -2.88 4.01 8.75
CA VAL A 78 -3.43 3.14 9.81
C VAL A 78 -2.71 3.37 11.13
N ALA A 79 -1.38 3.31 11.14
CA ALA A 79 -0.61 3.54 12.36
C ALA A 79 -0.87 4.95 12.93
N ALA A 80 -0.93 5.98 12.07
CA ALA A 80 -1.21 7.35 12.47
C ALA A 80 -2.62 7.50 13.07
N THR A 81 -3.62 6.79 12.53
CA THR A 81 -4.97 6.72 13.08
C THR A 81 -4.98 6.08 14.47
N LEU A 82 -4.32 4.94 14.65
CA LEU A 82 -4.38 4.14 15.88
C LEU A 82 -3.75 4.84 17.10
N VAL A 83 -2.89 5.84 16.90
CA VAL A 83 -2.29 6.64 17.98
C VAL A 83 -3.09 7.90 18.33
N LEU A 84 -4.17 8.21 17.60
CA LEU A 84 -5.07 9.29 17.98
C LEU A 84 -5.89 8.88 19.22
N PRO A 85 -6.22 9.83 20.13
CA PRO A 85 -7.12 9.54 21.24
C PRO A 85 -8.48 8.99 20.81
N SER A 86 -9.00 9.44 19.67
CA SER A 86 -10.28 8.97 19.13
C SER A 86 -10.18 7.64 18.38
N LYS A 87 -8.96 7.28 17.91
CA LYS A 87 -8.69 6.16 17.00
C LYS A 87 -9.47 6.20 15.68
N LYS A 88 -10.10 7.33 15.35
CA LYS A 88 -10.93 7.46 14.14
C LYS A 88 -10.13 8.09 13.02
N ILE A 89 -10.13 7.46 11.86
CA ILE A 89 -9.49 8.01 10.65
C ILE A 89 -10.13 9.33 10.20
N ALA A 90 -11.40 9.56 10.55
CA ALA A 90 -12.11 10.82 10.28
C ALA A 90 -11.47 12.03 11.00
N ASP A 91 -10.77 11.82 12.11
CA ASP A 91 -10.10 12.88 12.87
C ASP A 91 -8.63 13.07 12.45
N LEU A 92 -8.14 12.25 11.52
CA LEU A 92 -6.78 12.32 11.01
C LEU A 92 -6.70 13.32 9.85
N SER A 93 -5.74 14.25 9.89
CA SER A 93 -5.46 15.18 8.79
C SER A 93 -4.23 14.76 7.97
N THR A 94 -4.13 15.25 6.74
CA THR A 94 -2.94 15.10 5.88
C THR A 94 -1.67 15.59 6.59
N GLU A 95 -1.77 16.70 7.35
CA GLU A 95 -0.64 17.23 8.12
C GLU A 95 -0.18 16.26 9.21
N ASN A 96 -1.11 15.61 9.91
CA ASN A 96 -0.75 14.60 10.91
C ASN A 96 0.02 13.44 10.28
N VAL A 97 -0.43 12.94 9.12
CA VAL A 97 0.26 11.87 8.39
C VAL A 97 1.64 12.32 7.93
N LEU A 98 1.78 13.53 7.39
CA LEU A 98 3.06 14.11 6.98
C LEU A 98 4.02 14.34 8.15
N ASN A 99 3.51 14.65 9.35
CA ASN A 99 4.34 14.76 10.55
C ASN A 99 4.86 13.37 10.98
N ARG A 100 3.98 12.35 10.99
CA ARG A 100 4.37 10.95 11.25
C ARG A 100 5.30 10.37 10.20
N PHE A 101 5.17 10.80 8.95
CA PHE A 101 6.05 10.42 7.85
C PHE A 101 7.52 10.80 8.15
N LYS A 102 7.74 12.00 8.70
CA LYS A 102 9.08 12.51 9.08
C LYS A 102 9.69 11.77 10.27
N GLU A 103 8.86 11.17 11.12
CA GLU A 103 9.29 10.36 12.27
C GLU A 103 9.72 8.96 11.82
N LYS A 104 11.01 8.76 11.51
CA LYS A 104 11.54 7.47 11.02
C LYS A 104 11.27 6.26 11.95
N ALA A 105 11.15 6.51 13.26
CA ALA A 105 10.90 5.45 14.24
C ALA A 105 9.41 5.07 14.34
N PHE A 106 8.50 5.95 13.90
CA PHE A 106 7.08 5.68 13.87
C PHE A 106 6.76 4.67 12.76
N ALA A 107 5.90 3.68 12.99
CA ALA A 107 5.47 2.73 11.96
C ALA A 107 6.64 2.21 11.07
N ARG A 108 7.70 1.63 11.67
CA ARG A 108 8.96 1.30 10.97
C ARG A 108 8.78 0.43 9.71
N GLY A 109 7.70 -0.35 9.63
CA GLY A 109 7.37 -1.16 8.44
C GLY A 109 6.97 -0.33 7.22
N ALA A 110 6.41 0.88 7.39
CA ALA A 110 6.07 1.73 6.26
C ALA A 110 7.33 2.34 5.64
N ASN A 111 7.73 1.89 4.46
CA ASN A 111 8.97 2.33 3.84
C ASN A 111 8.85 3.77 3.26
N ARG A 112 9.50 4.74 3.92
CA ARG A 112 9.44 6.17 3.55
C ARG A 112 10.01 6.45 2.18
N GLU A 113 11.05 5.73 1.80
CA GLU A 113 11.72 5.94 0.52
C GLU A 113 10.86 5.41 -0.63
N ILE A 114 10.08 4.35 -0.40
CA ILE A 114 9.07 3.87 -1.36
C ILE A 114 7.93 4.87 -1.49
N ILE A 115 7.36 5.36 -0.38
CA ILE A 115 6.27 6.35 -0.42
C ILE A 115 6.70 7.60 -1.22
N LYS A 116 7.93 8.09 -1.05
CA LYS A 116 8.46 9.26 -1.81
C LYS A 116 8.56 9.01 -3.31
N LYS A 117 8.69 7.76 -3.75
CA LYS A 117 8.72 7.44 -5.19
C LYS A 117 7.39 7.74 -5.88
N SER A 118 6.32 8.12 -5.17
CA SER A 118 5.10 8.64 -5.78
C SER A 118 5.39 9.81 -6.73
N GLU A 119 6.37 10.66 -6.41
CA GLU A 119 6.75 11.79 -7.25
C GLU A 119 7.35 11.33 -8.59
N GLU A 120 8.26 10.36 -8.55
CA GLU A 120 8.91 9.82 -9.73
C GLU A 120 7.98 8.92 -10.55
N LEU A 121 7.26 8.02 -9.87
CA LEU A 121 6.50 6.94 -10.51
C LEU A 121 5.09 7.38 -10.95
N LEU A 122 4.47 8.28 -10.19
CA LEU A 122 3.09 8.72 -10.43
C LEU A 122 2.98 10.22 -10.79
N ASN A 123 4.08 10.97 -10.74
CA ASN A 123 4.07 12.43 -10.92
C ASN A 123 3.16 13.14 -9.89
N LEU A 124 3.06 12.60 -8.68
CA LEU A 124 2.29 13.16 -7.57
C LEU A 124 3.22 13.60 -6.44
N LYS A 125 3.14 14.89 -6.07
CA LYS A 125 3.85 15.42 -4.90
C LYS A 125 3.48 14.64 -3.65
N LEU A 126 4.43 14.48 -2.72
CA LEU A 126 4.19 13.70 -1.49
C LEU A 126 2.91 14.13 -0.74
N GLU A 127 2.70 15.44 -0.57
CA GLU A 127 1.51 15.97 0.10
C GLU A 127 0.21 15.61 -0.63
N GLU A 128 0.20 15.71 -1.95
CA GLU A 128 -0.95 15.36 -2.78
C GLU A 128 -1.24 13.86 -2.71
N PHE A 129 -0.20 13.03 -2.81
CA PHE A 129 -0.30 11.57 -2.72
C PHE A 129 -0.86 11.13 -1.37
N VAL A 130 -0.34 11.68 -0.26
CA VAL A 130 -0.83 11.41 1.10
C VAL A 130 -2.29 11.85 1.26
N LYS A 131 -2.65 13.02 0.73
CA LYS A 131 -4.02 13.53 0.76
C LYS A 131 -4.98 12.58 0.03
N ILE A 132 -4.64 12.16 -1.19
CA ILE A 132 -5.46 11.23 -1.98
C ILE A 132 -5.67 9.92 -1.23
N GLY A 133 -4.60 9.32 -0.70
CA GLY A 133 -4.68 8.06 0.06
C GLY A 133 -5.53 8.19 1.32
N LEU A 134 -5.34 9.24 2.10
CA LEU A 134 -6.12 9.51 3.31
C LEU A 134 -7.60 9.71 3.01
N GLU A 135 -7.94 10.56 2.04
CA GLU A 135 -9.34 10.83 1.65
C GLU A 135 -10.02 9.58 1.09
N ALA A 136 -9.30 8.73 0.35
CA ALA A 136 -9.81 7.46 -0.14
C ALA A 136 -10.16 6.51 1.02
N MET A 137 -9.26 6.35 2.00
CA MET A 137 -9.51 5.53 3.18
C MET A 137 -10.63 6.09 4.06
N GLN A 138 -10.73 7.42 4.20
CA GLN A 138 -11.81 8.06 4.96
C GLN A 138 -13.21 7.78 4.36
N LYS A 139 -13.34 7.68 3.03
CA LYS A 139 -14.62 7.33 2.37
C LYS A 139 -15.12 5.95 2.72
N ILE A 140 -14.22 5.03 3.08
CA ILE A 140 -14.55 3.66 3.49
C ILE A 140 -14.35 3.43 4.99
N ALA A 141 -14.27 4.49 5.79
CA ALA A 141 -13.97 4.41 7.22
C ALA A 141 -14.86 3.45 8.02
N ALA A 142 -16.13 3.28 7.63
CA ALA A 142 -17.05 2.34 8.29
C ALA A 142 -16.72 0.85 8.01
N GLN A 143 -15.91 0.57 7.00
CA GLN A 143 -15.45 -0.77 6.61
C GLN A 143 -14.03 -1.04 7.11
N LEU A 144 -13.27 0.01 7.40
CA LEU A 144 -11.98 -0.10 8.04
C LEU A 144 -12.20 -0.35 9.53
N GLU A 145 -11.79 -1.51 10.04
CA GLU A 145 -11.91 -1.87 11.46
C GLU A 145 -10.88 -1.13 12.35
N LEU A 146 -10.86 0.21 12.26
CA LEU A 146 -9.91 1.12 12.93
C LEU A 146 -10.49 1.80 14.17
#